data_AF-A0A2G9THN1-F1
#
_entry.id   AF-A0A2G9THN1-F1
#
_cell.length_a   1.000
_cell.length_b   1.000
_cell.length_c   1.000
_cell.angle_alpha   90.00
_cell.angle_beta   90.00
_cell.angle_gamma   90.00
#
_symmetry.space_group_name_H-M   'P 1'
#
loop_
_entity.id
_entity.type
_entity.pdbx_description
1 polymer ?
#
loop_
_entity_poly.entity_id
_entity_poly.type
_entity_poly.pdbx_seq_one_letter_code
_entity_poly.pdbx_strand_id
1 'polypeptide(L)'
;MPIVEPHETSGALLVVGEKEVPDYTLHPLVCGEAFRPEDIRLEEVHYMESTSSGVCVFALNDECEKIPEIQSRSWVNNYRLEGVFGRETNKHMIKGRVTLKVDY
;
A
#
# COMPACT_ATOMS: atom_id res chain seq x y z
N MET A 1 10.19 -21.68 1.71
CA MET A 1 10.33 -20.58 2.71
C MET A 1 11.06 -21.17 3.91
N PRO A 2 12.20 -20.61 4.36
CA PRO A 2 13.03 -21.25 5.39
C PRO A 2 12.32 -21.25 6.75
N ILE A 3 12.34 -22.40 7.42
CA ILE A 3 11.90 -22.53 8.82
C ILE A 3 13.12 -22.21 9.67
N VAL A 4 13.00 -21.20 10.52
CA VAL A 4 14.11 -20.70 11.34
C VAL A 4 13.79 -20.91 12.80
N GLU A 5 14.66 -21.63 13.50
CA GLU A 5 14.53 -21.92 14.92
C GLU A 5 15.81 -21.52 15.67
N PRO A 6 15.70 -21.07 16.93
CA PRO A 6 16.88 -20.74 17.72
C PRO A 6 17.63 -22.00 18.16
N HIS A 7 18.95 -21.99 18.00
CA HIS A 7 19.83 -23.04 18.50
C HIS A 7 19.75 -23.13 20.03
N GLU A 8 19.50 -24.32 20.56
CA GLU A 8 19.14 -24.53 21.97
C GLU A 8 20.14 -23.96 22.99
N THR A 9 21.43 -23.93 22.65
CA THR A 9 22.48 -23.48 23.57
C THR A 9 22.92 -22.04 23.34
N SER A 10 22.95 -21.58 22.08
CA SER A 10 23.55 -20.29 21.71
C SER A 10 22.52 -19.22 21.36
N GLY A 11 21.24 -19.60 21.18
CA GLY A 11 20.17 -18.71 20.74
C GLY A 11 20.33 -18.21 19.30
N ALA A 12 21.34 -18.67 18.57
CA ALA A 12 21.56 -18.27 17.18
C ALA A 12 20.46 -18.85 16.29
N LEU A 13 19.92 -18.04 15.39
CA LEU A 13 18.88 -18.47 14.45
C LEU A 13 19.50 -19.41 13.40
N LEU A 14 19.02 -20.65 13.38
CA LEU A 14 19.43 -21.66 12.41
C LEU A 14 18.26 -21.98 11.47
N VAL A 15 18.57 -22.14 10.19
CA VAL A 15 17.61 -22.68 9.22
C VAL A 15 17.55 -24.19 9.45
N VAL A 16 16.47 -24.66 10.08
CA VAL A 16 16.27 -26.08 10.43
C VAL A 16 15.57 -26.88 9.33
N GLY A 17 15.06 -26.19 8.31
CA GLY A 17 14.48 -26.82 7.15
C GLY A 17 13.88 -25.80 6.20
N GLU A 18 13.35 -26.30 5.09
CA GLU A 18 12.61 -25.51 4.12
C GLU A 18 11.17 -25.97 4.11
N LYS A 19 10.26 -25.02 4.27
CA LYS A 19 8.84 -25.27 4.02
C LYS A 19 8.66 -25.49 2.52
N GLU A 20 8.32 -26.72 2.14
CA GLU A 20 7.82 -27.04 0.81
C GLU A 20 6.50 -26.27 0.62
N VAL A 21 6.57 -25.24 -0.21
CA VAL A 21 5.39 -24.53 -0.68
C VAL A 21 5.06 -25.16 -2.03
N PRO A 22 3.88 -25.77 -2.21
CA PRO A 22 3.51 -26.33 -3.50
C PRO A 22 3.50 -25.22 -4.55
N ASP A 23 4.28 -25.43 -5.61
CA ASP A 23 4.31 -24.54 -6.76
C ASP A 23 3.13 -24.88 -7.69
N TYR A 24 2.20 -23.94 -7.80
CA TYR A 24 1.01 -24.07 -8.65
C TYR A 24 1.18 -23.40 -10.01
N THR A 25 2.36 -22.89 -10.37
CA THR A 25 2.58 -22.13 -11.61
C THR A 25 2.14 -22.87 -12.87
N LEU A 26 2.27 -24.22 -12.89
CA LEU A 26 1.85 -25.08 -14.01
C LEU A 26 0.57 -25.88 -13.72
N HIS A 27 -0.19 -25.51 -12.69
CA HIS A 27 -1.39 -26.24 -12.31
C HIS A 27 -2.50 -26.06 -13.37
N PRO A 28 -3.23 -27.10 -13.80
CA PRO A 28 -4.21 -27.03 -14.89
C PRO A 28 -5.41 -26.11 -14.64
N LEU A 29 -5.59 -25.65 -13.40
CA LEU A 29 -6.62 -24.66 -13.02
C LEU A 29 -6.10 -23.21 -12.98
N VAL A 30 -4.79 -23.00 -13.14
CA VAL A 30 -4.24 -21.66 -13.32
C VAL A 30 -4.44 -21.28 -14.78
N CYS A 31 -5.29 -20.29 -15.00
CA CYS A 31 -5.58 -19.75 -16.32
C CYS A 31 -4.95 -18.36 -16.44
N GLY A 32 -4.26 -18.10 -17.55
CA GLY A 32 -3.57 -16.84 -17.80
C GLY A 32 -2.10 -17.04 -18.12
N GLU A 33 -1.44 -15.97 -18.53
CA GLU A 33 0.01 -15.99 -18.75
C GLU A 33 0.74 -15.96 -17.41
N ALA A 34 1.88 -16.63 -17.35
CA ALA A 34 2.79 -16.49 -16.22
C ALA A 34 3.31 -15.05 -16.20
N PHE A 35 3.07 -14.35 -15.10
CA PHE A 35 3.58 -13.01 -14.88
C PHE A 35 4.60 -13.04 -13.76
N ARG A 36 5.60 -12.18 -13.86
CA ARG A 36 6.53 -11.87 -12.79
C ARG A 36 6.12 -10.56 -12.14
N PRO A 37 6.56 -10.29 -10.90
CA PRO A 37 6.36 -8.98 -10.28
C PRO A 37 6.90 -7.83 -11.15
N GLU A 38 7.96 -8.07 -11.94
CA GLU A 38 8.53 -7.07 -12.84
C GLU A 38 7.65 -6.74 -14.06
N ASP A 39 6.70 -7.63 -14.40
CA ASP A 39 5.77 -7.42 -15.52
C ASP A 39 4.58 -6.51 -15.13
N ILE A 40 4.48 -6.16 -13.84
CA ILE A 40 3.42 -5.32 -13.28
C ILE A 40 4.03 -4.09 -12.63
N ARG A 41 3.93 -2.95 -13.33
CA ARG A 41 4.20 -1.63 -12.76
C ARG A 41 2.88 -0.94 -12.45
N LEU A 42 2.72 -0.48 -11.22
CA LEU A 42 1.53 0.24 -10.79
C LEU A 42 1.96 1.57 -10.17
N GLU A 43 1.41 2.67 -10.67
CA GLU A 43 1.68 4.01 -10.13
C GLU A 43 0.37 4.77 -9.88
N GLU A 44 0.31 5.49 -8.77
CA GLU A 44 -0.84 6.33 -8.43
C GLU A 44 -0.86 7.59 -9.31
N VAL A 45 -1.99 7.86 -9.95
CA VAL A 45 -2.18 9.08 -10.75
C VAL A 45 -2.37 10.29 -9.83
N HIS A 46 -2.92 10.06 -8.63
CA HIS A 46 -3.09 11.07 -7.59
C HIS A 46 -2.79 10.48 -6.22
N TYR A 47 -1.98 11.19 -5.43
CA TYR A 47 -1.74 10.84 -4.05
C TYR A 47 -3.01 10.96 -3.22
N MET A 48 -3.38 9.90 -2.50
CA MET A 48 -4.41 9.94 -1.45
C MET A 48 -3.77 9.68 -0.09
N GLU A 49 -4.10 10.53 0.88
CA GLU A 49 -3.61 10.33 2.25
C GLU A 49 -4.19 9.04 2.85
N SER A 50 -3.39 8.31 3.63
CA SER A 50 -3.80 7.06 4.32
C SER A 50 -5.01 7.19 5.25
N THR A 51 -5.38 8.41 5.64
CA THR A 51 -6.54 8.71 6.49
C THR A 51 -7.79 9.04 5.67
N SER A 52 -7.66 9.16 4.36
CA SER A 52 -8.73 9.45 3.41
C SER A 52 -9.28 8.17 2.77
N SER A 53 -10.51 8.24 2.29
CA SER A 53 -11.15 7.19 1.50
C SER A 53 -11.83 7.80 0.27
N GLY A 54 -12.00 7.02 -0.79
CA GLY A 54 -12.61 7.50 -2.03
C GLY A 54 -12.07 6.80 -3.27
N VAL A 55 -12.09 7.53 -4.39
CA VAL A 55 -11.63 7.03 -5.69
C VAL A 55 -10.13 7.23 -5.80
N CYS A 56 -9.39 6.11 -5.90
CA CYS A 56 -7.98 6.11 -6.23
C CYS A 56 -7.80 5.60 -7.67
N VAL A 57 -7.03 6.32 -8.47
CA VAL A 57 -6.75 5.97 -9.86
C VAL A 57 -5.29 5.56 -9.97
N PHE A 58 -5.05 4.39 -10.54
CA PHE A 58 -3.72 3.87 -10.81
C PHE A 58 -3.52 3.72 -12.31
N ALA A 59 -2.32 4.02 -12.77
CA ALA A 59 -1.84 3.62 -14.08
C ALA A 59 -1.16 2.26 -13.99
N LEU A 60 -1.27 1.48 -15.06
CA LEU A 60 -0.72 0.13 -15.14
C LEU A 60 0.29 0.07 -16.30
N ASN A 61 1.47 -0.49 -16.03
CA ASN A 61 2.53 -0.75 -17.00
C ASN A 61 2.85 0.50 -17.83
N ASP A 62 2.77 0.42 -19.16
CA ASP A 62 3.13 1.49 -20.10
C ASP A 62 2.27 2.75 -19.91
N GLU A 63 1.06 2.61 -19.36
CA GLU A 63 0.19 3.75 -19.09
C GLU A 63 0.71 4.66 -17.97
N CYS A 64 1.69 4.20 -17.17
CA CYS A 64 2.37 5.05 -16.18
C CYS A 64 3.07 6.25 -16.83
N GLU A 65 3.52 6.13 -18.08
CA GLU A 65 4.17 7.23 -18.80
C GLU A 65 3.20 8.37 -19.16
N LYS A 66 1.89 8.08 -19.18
CA LYS A 66 0.84 9.07 -19.51
C LYS A 66 0.32 9.83 -18.29
N ILE A 67 0.78 9.51 -17.07
CA ILE A 67 0.36 10.19 -15.84
C ILE A 67 0.55 11.72 -15.94
N PRO A 68 1.69 12.27 -16.41
CA PRO A 68 1.88 13.71 -16.53
C PRO A 68 0.88 14.36 -17.51
N GLU A 69 0.54 13.66 -18.60
CA GLU A 69 -0.46 14.14 -19.56
C GLU A 69 -1.84 14.21 -18.92
N ILE A 70 -2.26 13.17 -18.19
CA ILE A 70 -3.55 13.13 -17.48
C ILE A 70 -3.62 14.27 -16.45
N GLN A 71 -2.56 14.47 -15.67
CA GLN A 71 -2.48 15.53 -14.68
C GLN A 71 -2.52 16.93 -15.33
N SER A 72 -1.96 17.10 -16.53
CA SER A 72 -1.98 18.38 -17.25
C SER A 72 -3.38 18.80 -17.70
N ARG A 73 -4.30 17.84 -17.89
CA ARG A 73 -5.68 18.11 -18.33
C ARG A 73 -6.57 18.71 -17.24
N SER A 74 -6.01 19.05 -16.07
CA SER A 74 -6.74 19.71 -14.96
C SER A 74 -8.04 18.98 -14.59
N TRP A 75 -7.94 17.67 -14.41
CA TRP A 75 -9.04 16.85 -13.92
C TRP A 75 -9.61 17.36 -12.60
N VAL A 76 -10.93 17.21 -12.42
CA VAL A 76 -11.64 17.77 -11.26
C VAL A 76 -11.76 16.72 -10.16
N ASN A 77 -11.21 17.03 -8.99
CA ASN A 77 -11.35 16.21 -7.79
C ASN A 77 -12.39 16.83 -6.84
N ASN A 78 -13.35 16.04 -6.39
CA ASN A 78 -14.36 16.45 -5.41
C ASN A 78 -14.14 15.71 -4.11
N TYR A 79 -14.00 16.46 -3.01
CA TYR A 79 -13.79 15.90 -1.67
C TYR A 79 -14.94 16.31 -0.75
N ARG A 80 -15.40 15.37 0.07
CA ARG A 80 -16.23 15.65 1.24
C ARG A 80 -15.32 15.67 2.46
N LEU A 81 -15.25 16.82 3.12
CA LEU A 81 -14.42 17.01 4.32
C LEU A 81 -15.31 17.06 5.56
N GLU A 82 -14.91 16.33 6.59
CA GLU A 82 -15.53 16.36 7.90
C GLU A 82 -14.44 16.70 8.93
N GLY A 83 -14.68 17.75 9.72
CA GLY A 83 -13.71 18.28 10.67
C GLY A 83 -14.32 18.47 12.05
N VAL A 84 -13.47 18.46 13.08
CA VAL A 84 -13.87 18.74 14.47
C VAL A 84 -13.28 20.07 14.90
N PHE A 85 -14.13 21.04 15.20
CA PHE A 85 -13.70 22.34 15.72
C PHE A 85 -13.26 22.25 17.20
N GLY A 86 -12.43 23.20 17.64
CA GLY A 86 -11.95 23.27 19.02
C GLY A 86 -10.95 22.17 19.40
N ARG A 87 -10.50 21.34 18.45
CA ARG A 87 -9.53 20.25 18.67
C ARG A 87 -8.37 20.38 17.70
N GLU A 88 -7.18 20.60 18.23
CA GLU A 88 -5.93 20.57 17.47
C GLU A 88 -5.18 19.27 17.75
N THR A 89 -4.69 18.62 16.70
CA THR A 89 -3.83 17.44 16.78
C THR A 89 -2.43 17.76 16.26
N ASN A 90 -1.44 17.00 16.71
CA ASN A 90 -0.07 17.10 16.24
C ASN A 90 -0.01 16.91 14.72
N LYS A 91 0.57 17.89 14.02
CA LYS A 91 0.60 17.99 12.54
C LYS A 91 -0.77 17.99 11.86
N HIS A 92 -1.84 18.35 12.57
CA HIS A 92 -3.21 18.38 12.07
C HIS A 92 -3.70 17.04 11.48
N MET A 93 -3.07 15.92 11.84
CA MET A 93 -3.48 14.59 11.40
C MET A 93 -4.64 14.10 12.27
N ILE A 94 -5.67 13.48 11.68
CA ILE A 94 -6.85 12.96 12.40
C ILE A 94 -6.43 11.94 13.47
N LYS A 95 -5.43 11.10 13.18
CA LYS A 95 -4.87 10.11 14.11
C LYS A 95 -3.78 10.66 15.05
N GLY A 96 -3.47 11.94 14.94
CA GLY A 96 -2.44 12.60 15.75
C GLY A 96 -2.87 12.80 17.21
N ARG A 97 -1.89 12.84 18.12
CA ARG A 97 -2.12 13.19 19.53
C ARG A 97 -2.72 14.59 19.62
N VAL A 98 -3.78 14.76 20.42
CA VAL A 98 -4.39 16.07 20.68
C VAL A 98 -3.42 16.97 21.45
N THR A 99 -3.12 18.13 20.91
CA THR A 99 -2.25 19.15 21.53
C THR A 99 -3.07 20.20 22.26
N LEU A 100 -4.24 20.54 21.72
CA LEU A 100 -5.07 21.62 22.25
C LEU A 100 -6.54 21.25 22.13
N LYS A 101 -7.30 21.52 23.19
CA LYS A 101 -8.75 21.39 23.22
C LYS A 101 -9.34 22.67 23.82
N VAL A 102 -10.20 23.35 23.07
CA VAL A 102 -10.98 24.50 23.52
C VAL A 102 -12.44 24.12 23.43
N ASP A 103 -13.22 24.48 24.45
CA ASP A 103 -14.68 24.35 24.39
C ASP A 103 -15.23 25.45 23.49
N TYR A 104 -16.00 25.05 22.48
CA TYR A 104 -16.70 25.92 21.55
C TYR A 104 -18.21 25.74 21.72
#